data_AF-A0A538N1K3-F1
#
_entry.id   AF-A0A538N1K3-F1
#
_cell.length_a   1.000
_cell.length_b   1.000
_cell.length_c   1.000
_cell.angle_alpha   90.00
_cell.angle_beta   90.00
_cell.angle_gamma   90.00
#
_symmetry.space_group_name_H-M   'P 1'
#
loop_
_entity.id
_entity.type
_entity.pdbx_description
1 polymer ?
#
loop_
_entity_poly.entity_id
_entity_poly.type
_entity_poly.pdbx_seq_one_letter_code
_entity_poly.pdbx_strand_id
1 'polypeptide(L)' 'MTSIEAPVTLSDLDDMECAFVTNAAVGIRPVRSIDHSTLPEDPPVLELLRHLYLSIPEEEL' A
#
# COMPACT_ATOMS: atom_id res chain seq x y z
N MET A 1 -14.93 6.04 -4.55
CA MET A 1 -13.97 4.94 -4.40
C MET A 1 -14.38 4.19 -3.14
N THR A 2 -14.84 2.96 -3.27
CA THR A 2 -15.28 2.16 -2.12
C THR A 2 -14.07 1.43 -1.56
N SER A 3 -13.73 1.67 -0.30
CA SER A 3 -12.75 0.87 0.43
C SER A 3 -13.47 -0.30 1.11
N ILE A 4 -12.81 -1.44 1.21
CA ILE A 4 -13.30 -2.63 1.92
C ILE A 4 -12.25 -2.98 2.97
N GLU A 5 -12.70 -3.24 4.19
CA GLU A 5 -11.84 -3.69 5.28
C GLU A 5 -12.19 -5.14 5.61
N ALA A 6 -11.21 -6.03 5.45
CA ALA A 6 -11.32 -7.43 5.79
C ALA A 6 -9.94 -7.97 6.22
N PRO A 7 -9.89 -9.04 7.03
CA PRO A 7 -8.63 -9.75 7.26
C PRO A 7 -8.05 -10.23 5.93
N VAL A 8 -6.74 -10.03 5.75
CA VAL A 8 -5.96 -10.57 4.64
C VAL A 8 -4.97 -11.57 5.21
N THR A 9 -4.87 -12.73 4.56
CA THR A 9 -4.02 -13.86 4.95
C THR A 9 -2.89 -14.06 3.94
N LEU A 10 -1.89 -14.88 4.29
CA LEU A 10 -0.79 -15.20 3.37
C LEU A 10 -1.26 -15.90 2.09
N SER A 11 -2.39 -16.62 2.17
CA SER A 11 -2.98 -17.30 1.01
C SER A 11 -3.56 -16.34 -0.03
N ASP A 12 -3.84 -15.09 0.36
CA ASP A 12 -4.39 -14.07 -0.55
C ASP A 12 -3.28 -13.39 -1.37
N LEU A 13 -2.00 -13.55 -0.99
CA LEU A 13 -0.87 -12.86 -1.64
C LEU A 13 -0.76 -13.15 -3.14
N ASP A 14 -1.10 -14.37 -3.56
CA ASP A 14 -1.02 -14.79 -4.96
C ASP A 14 -2.03 -14.05 -5.86
N ASP A 15 -3.13 -13.55 -5.28
CA ASP A 15 -4.17 -12.80 -5.98
C ASP A 15 -4.01 -11.27 -5.85
N MET A 16 -3.01 -10.81 -5.08
CA MET A 16 -2.78 -9.39 -4.84
C MET A 16 -2.01 -8.72 -5.99
N GLU A 17 -2.57 -7.62 -6.49
CA GLU A 17 -1.92 -6.81 -7.53
C GLU A 17 -0.78 -5.94 -6.96
N CYS A 18 -0.91 -5.48 -5.71
CA CYS A 18 0.17 -4.84 -4.95
C CYS A 18 -0.16 -4.77 -3.45
N ALA A 19 0.87 -4.45 -2.66
CA ALA A 19 0.72 -4.05 -1.27
C ALA A 19 1.64 -2.86 -0.97
N PHE A 20 1.28 -2.07 0.04
CA PHE A 20 2.11 -0.96 0.52
C PHE A 20 2.01 -0.85 2.04
N VAL A 21 3.04 -0.27 2.65
CA VAL A 21 3.02 0.14 4.05
C VAL A 21 2.86 1.65 4.12
N THR A 22 2.06 2.12 5.07
CA THR A 22 1.87 3.54 5.34
C THR A 22 1.98 3.87 6.82
N ASN A 23 2.66 4.97 7.12
CA ASN A 23 2.60 5.68 8.39
C ASN A 23 3.12 7.11 8.20
N ALA A 24 2.97 7.95 9.24
CA ALA A 24 3.39 9.36 9.21
C ALA A 24 4.89 9.57 8.89
N ALA A 25 5.78 8.68 9.34
CA ALA A 25 7.23 8.82 9.16
C ALA A 25 7.73 8.32 7.78
N VAL A 26 7.01 7.38 7.18
CA VAL A 26 7.44 6.61 6.01
C VAL A 26 6.68 7.03 4.75
N GLY A 27 5.48 7.58 4.89
CA GLY A 27 4.55 7.79 3.78
C GLY A 27 4.13 6.48 3.16
N ILE A 28 3.84 6.47 1.86
CA ILE A 28 3.51 5.25 1.12
C ILE A 28 4.81 4.58 0.62
N ARG A 29 5.07 3.34 1.04
CA ARG A 29 6.16 2.51 0.49
C ARG A 29 5.62 1.20 -0.11
N PRO A 30 5.98 0.85 -1.35
CA PRO A 30 5.62 -0.44 -1.96
C PRO A 30 6.23 -1.60 -1.20
N VAL A 31 5.47 -2.68 -1.05
CA VAL A 31 5.99 -3.99 -0.62
C VAL A 31 6.26 -4.80 -1.88
N ARG A 32 7.53 -5.17 -2.08
CA ARG A 32 7.95 -5.96 -3.26
C ARG A 32 7.85 -7.47 -3.02
N SER A 33 7.97 -7.90 -1.78
CA SER A 33 7.91 -9.31 -1.42
C SER A 33 7.53 -9.49 0.05
N ILE A 34 6.85 -10.59 0.35
CA ILE A 34 6.60 -11.09 1.69
C ILE A 34 7.10 -12.53 1.72
N ASP A 35 8.09 -12.81 2.57
CA ASP A 35 8.83 -14.07 2.62
C ASP A 35 9.36 -14.50 1.23
N HIS A 36 8.76 -15.53 0.64
CA HIS A 36 9.12 -16.07 -0.67
C HIS A 36 8.19 -15.63 -1.80
N SER A 37 7.10 -14.90 -1.47
CA SER A 37 6.12 -14.41 -2.43
C SER A 37 6.53 -13.02 -2.91
N THR A 38 6.71 -12.88 -4.23
CA THR A 38 6.98 -11.60 -4.88
C THR A 38 5.68 -11.01 -5.39
N LEU A 39 5.46 -9.72 -5.14
CA LEU A 39 4.29 -8.98 -5.65
C LEU A 39 4.64 -8.33 -6.99
N PRO A 40 3.65 -8.14 -7.88
CA PRO A 40 3.85 -7.41 -9.14
C PRO A 40 4.40 -5.99 -8.92
N GLU A 41 5.22 -5.50 -9.86
CA GLU A 41 5.88 -4.20 -9.73
C GLU A 41 4.92 -3.03 -9.99
N ASP A 42 4.93 -2.07 -9.07
CA ASP A 42 4.52 -0.66 -9.21
C ASP A 42 3.28 -0.38 -10.09
N PRO A 43 2.07 -0.84 -9.69
CA PRO A 43 0.86 -0.46 -10.39
C PRO A 43 0.58 1.05 -10.24
N PRO A 44 -0.05 1.70 -11.25
CA PRO A 44 -0.32 3.15 -11.24
C PRO A 44 -1.06 3.66 -9.99
N VAL A 45 -1.80 2.78 -9.31
CA VAL A 45 -2.51 3.10 -8.06
C VAL A 45 -1.55 3.50 -6.92
N LEU A 46 -0.35 2.93 -6.85
CA LEU A 46 0.62 3.29 -5.79
C LEU A 46 1.17 4.71 -5.97
N GLU A 47 1.41 5.13 -7.22
CA GLU A 47 1.85 6.49 -7.51
C GLU A 47 0.75 7.50 -7.15
N LEU A 48 -0.51 7.20 -7.47
CA LEU A 48 -1.65 8.01 -7.08
C LEU A 48 -1.77 8.12 -5.56
N LEU A 49 -1.70 6.99 -4.84
CA LEU A 49 -1.76 6.96 -3.38
C LEU A 49 -0.63 7.78 -2.75
N ARG A 50 0.58 7.74 -3.32
CA ARG A 50 1.70 8.56 -2.84
C ARG A 50 1.42 10.05 -2.98
N HIS A 51 0.88 10.49 -4.11
CA HIS A 51 0.52 11.89 -4.32
C HIS A 51 -0.61 12.34 -3.39
N LEU A 52 -1.64 11.50 -3.22
CA LEU A 52 -2.75 11.80 -2.32
C LEU A 52 -2.29 11.89 -0.87
N TYR A 53 -1.46 10.95 -0.42
CA TYR A 53 -0.92 10.95 0.95
C TYR A 53 -0.08 12.20 1.24
N LEU A 54 0.79 12.62 0.31
CA LEU A 54 1.60 13.85 0.46
C LEU A 54 0.77 15.13 0.46
N SER A 55 -0.46 15.08 -0.03
CA SER A 55 -1.38 16.22 -0.04
C SER A 55 -2.16 16.34 1.28
N ILE A 56 -2.06 15.36 2.18
CA ILE A 56 -2.68 15.41 3.50
C ILE A 56 -1.86 16.39 4.36
N PRO A 57 -2.47 17.46 4.90
CA PRO A 57 -1.80 18.37 5.83
C PRO A 57 -1.26 17.59 7.03
N GLU A 58 -0.08 17.96 7.50
CA GLU A 58 0.44 17.42 8.76
C GLU A 58 -0.52 17.77 9.90
N GLU A 59 -0.71 16.82 10.83
CA GLU A 59 -1.54 17.04 12.00
C GLU A 59 -0.88 18.09 12.89
N GLU A 60 -1.57 19.20 13.17
CA GLU A 60 -1.05 20.23 14.08
C GLU A 60 -1.04 19.67 15.52
N LEU A 61 0.14 19.68 16.15
CA LEU A 61 0.36 19.23 17.54
C LEU A 61 -0.04 20.29 18.57
#